data_AF-A0A7W4BAV4-F1
#
_entry.id   AF-A0A7W4BAV4-F1
#
_cell.length_a   1.000
_cell.length_b   1.000
_cell.length_c   1.000
_cell.angle_alpha   90.00
_cell.angle_beta   90.00
_cell.angle_gamma   90.00
#
_symmetry.space_group_name_H-M   'P 1'
#
loop_
_entity.id
_entity.type
_entity.pdbx_description
1 polymer ?
#
loop_
_entity_poly.entity_id
_entity_poly.type
_entity_poly.pdbx_seq_one_letter_code
_entity_poly.pdbx_strand_id
1 'polypeptide(L)'
;QLRVKDIDFDYKCIQVWNGKGNKHRIVTLAIELIPMLRNQILNVDDYLKLDLNNTEYSGVWMPYALTKKYPSAAKTLAWQYLFPSHILSSDPQSG
;
A
#
# COMPACT_ATOMS: atom_id res chain seq x y z
N GLN A 1 8.35 2.38 1.41
CA GLN A 1 7.50 1.44 0.64
C GLN A 1 6.25 2.19 0.23
N LEU A 2 5.83 2.07 -1.03
CA LEU A 2 4.73 2.86 -1.61
C LEU A 2 3.39 2.11 -1.51
N ARG A 3 2.36 2.77 -0.99
CA ARG A 3 1.00 2.22 -0.85
C ARG A 3 0.03 2.92 -1.80
N VAL A 4 -1.15 2.32 -2.02
CA VAL A 4 -2.19 2.89 -2.90
C VAL A 4 -2.58 4.31 -2.46
N LYS A 5 -2.78 4.53 -1.16
CA LYS A 5 -3.15 5.84 -0.59
C LYS A 5 -2.10 6.94 -0.78
N ASP A 6 -0.86 6.57 -1.12
CA ASP A 6 0.23 7.53 -1.25
C ASP A 6 0.24 8.21 -2.63
N ILE A 7 -0.58 7.75 -3.57
CA ILE A 7 -0.77 8.41 -4.88
C ILE A 7 -1.94 9.39 -4.79
N ASP A 8 -1.67 10.64 -5.12
CA ASP A 8 -2.67 11.69 -5.24
C ASP A 8 -2.84 12.05 -6.73
N PHE A 9 -3.97 11.61 -7.31
CA PHE A 9 -4.27 11.86 -8.72
C PHE A 9 -4.79 13.27 -8.99
N ASP A 10 -5.36 13.93 -7.98
CA ASP A 10 -5.92 15.29 -8.11
C ASP A 10 -4.79 16.31 -8.17
N TYR A 11 -3.83 16.19 -7.24
CA TYR A 11 -2.63 17.02 -7.18
C TYR A 11 -1.47 16.48 -8.01
N LYS A 12 -1.64 15.31 -8.65
CA LYS A 12 -0.61 14.66 -9.48
C LYS A 12 0.71 14.56 -8.73
N CYS A 13 0.67 13.98 -7.54
CA CYS A 13 1.86 13.81 -6.71
C CYS A 13 1.86 12.48 -5.95
N ILE A 14 3.03 12.11 -5.44
CA ILE A 14 3.24 10.91 -4.65
C ILE A 14 3.83 11.32 -3.29
N GLN A 15 3.24 10.79 -2.22
CA GLN A 15 3.73 10.97 -0.85
C GLN A 15 4.72 9.87 -0.49
N VAL A 16 5.97 10.24 -0.23
CA VAL A 16 7.02 9.31 0.19
C VAL A 16 7.23 9.44 1.70
N TRP A 17 6.79 8.42 2.43
CA TRP A 17 6.97 8.31 3.88
C TRP A 17 8.34 7.70 4.22
N ASN A 18 8.95 8.17 5.33
CA ASN A 18 10.22 7.68 5.87
C ASN A 18 11.38 7.62 4.85
N GLY A 19 11.55 8.67 4.05
CA GLY A 19 12.73 8.83 3.20
C GLY A 19 14.02 9.03 4.02
N LYS A 20 15.17 9.16 3.33
CA LYS A 20 16.48 9.33 3.96
C LYS A 20 16.46 10.40 5.06
N GLY A 21 16.92 10.02 6.26
CA GLY A 21 16.90 10.87 7.45
C GLY A 21 15.53 11.00 8.12
N ASN A 22 14.64 10.02 7.93
CA ASN A 22 13.26 10.01 8.44
C ASN A 22 12.43 11.22 7.95
N LYS A 23 12.71 11.71 6.74
CA LYS A 23 12.00 12.85 6.15
C LYS A 23 10.90 12.39 5.19
N HIS A 24 9.76 13.05 5.27
CA HIS A 24 8.69 12.89 4.29
C HIS A 24 8.91 13.81 3.09
N ARG A 25 8.51 13.37 1.90
CA ARG A 25 8.62 14.14 0.66
C ARG A 25 7.35 14.00 -0.15
N ILE A 26 7.01 15.06 -0.87
CA ILE A 26 6.01 15.01 -1.93
C ILE A 26 6.79 15.15 -3.24
N VAL A 27 6.56 14.24 -4.18
CA VAL A 27 7.21 14.21 -5.49
C VAL A 27 6.15 14.30 -6.58
N THR A 28 6.48 14.98 -7.67
CA THR A 28 5.57 15.16 -8.81
C THR A 28 5.34 13.85 -9.54
N LEU A 29 4.09 13.58 -9.91
CA LEU A 29 3.69 12.44 -10.72
C LEU A 29 3.56 12.86 -12.18
N ALA A 30 4.21 12.11 -13.06
CA ALA A 30 4.07 12.27 -14.50
C ALA A 30 2.65 11.86 -14.93
N ILE A 31 1.96 12.72 -15.69
CA ILE A 31 0.53 12.55 -16.01
C ILE A 31 0.31 11.33 -16.91
N GLU A 32 1.26 11.05 -17.79
CA GLU A 32 1.29 9.91 -18.68
C GLU A 32 1.27 8.55 -17.94
N LEU A 33 1.70 8.51 -16.66
CA LEU A 33 1.68 7.30 -15.84
C LEU A 33 0.34 7.05 -15.15
N ILE A 34 -0.57 8.04 -15.11
CA ILE A 34 -1.85 7.93 -14.39
C ILE A 34 -2.69 6.72 -14.86
N PRO A 35 -2.87 6.47 -16.18
CA PRO A 35 -3.64 5.30 -16.63
C PRO A 35 -3.02 3.98 -16.16
N MET A 36 -1.68 3.87 -16.24
CA MET A 36 -0.96 2.67 -15.80
C MET A 36 -1.09 2.46 -14.29
N LEU A 37 -1.00 3.53 -13.50
CA LEU A 37 -1.17 3.47 -12.05
C LEU A 37 -2.59 3.08 -11.65
N ARG A 38 -3.62 3.57 -12.35
CA ARG A 38 -5.00 3.15 -12.12
C ARG A 38 -5.19 1.66 -12.39
N ASN A 39 -4.65 1.15 -13.50
CA ASN A 39 -4.68 -0.28 -13.80
C ASN A 39 -3.91 -1.10 -12.75
N GLN A 40 -2.77 -0.59 -12.28
CA GLN A 40 -2.03 -1.24 -11.21
C GLN A 40 -2.85 -1.31 -9.91
N ILE A 41 -3.59 -0.25 -9.56
CA ILE A 41 -4.46 -0.26 -8.38
C ILE A 41 -5.59 -1.28 -8.54
N LEU A 42 -6.16 -1.45 -9.74
CA LEU A 42 -7.15 -2.50 -10.00
C LEU A 42 -6.56 -3.90 -9.78
N ASN A 43 -5.34 -4.14 -10.28
CA ASN A 43 -4.65 -5.41 -10.02
C ASN A 43 -4.44 -5.65 -8.52
N VAL A 44 -4.06 -4.62 -7.76
CA VAL A 44 -3.90 -4.71 -6.29
C VAL A 44 -5.24 -5.02 -5.61
N ASP A 45 -6.34 -4.44 -6.08
CA ASP A 45 -7.67 -4.73 -5.57
C ASP A 45 -8.07 -6.19 -5.80
N ASP A 46 -7.72 -6.75 -6.97
CA ASP A 46 -7.98 -8.16 -7.26
C ASP A 46 -7.12 -9.10 -6.41
N TYR A 47 -5.83 -8.79 -6.20
CA TYR A 47 -5.00 -9.52 -5.23
C TYR A 47 -5.59 -9.43 -3.82
N LEU A 48 -6.02 -8.25 -3.38
CA LEU A 48 -6.61 -8.07 -2.07
C LEU A 48 -7.88 -8.91 -1.91
N LYS A 49 -8.76 -8.97 -2.92
CA LYS A 49 -9.95 -9.85 -2.87
C LYS A 49 -9.59 -11.32 -2.73
N LEU A 50 -8.56 -11.78 -3.43
CA LEU A 50 -8.07 -13.16 -3.31
C LEU A 50 -7.50 -13.42 -1.91
N ASP A 51 -6.67 -12.51 -1.42
CA ASP A 51 -6.04 -12.59 -0.11
C ASP A 51 -7.08 -12.55 1.02
N LEU A 52 -8.12 -11.72 0.91
CA LEU A 52 -9.20 -11.67 1.91
C LEU A 52 -9.98 -12.98 2.02
N ASN A 53 -10.00 -13.80 0.98
CA ASN A 53 -10.59 -15.13 1.00
C ASN A 53 -9.63 -16.21 1.53
N ASN A 54 -8.36 -15.89 1.75
CA ASN A 54 -7.36 -16.80 2.30
C ASN A 54 -7.32 -16.71 3.83
N THR A 55 -7.47 -17.85 4.51
CA THR A 55 -7.43 -17.93 5.99
C THR A 55 -6.09 -17.53 6.58
N GLU A 56 -5.00 -17.71 5.83
CA GLU A 56 -3.66 -17.35 6.26
C GLU A 56 -3.39 -15.84 6.18
N TYR A 57 -4.25 -15.08 5.49
CA TYR A 57 -4.04 -13.66 5.29
C TYR A 57 -4.50 -12.81 6.49
N SER A 58 -3.51 -12.28 7.19
CA SER A 58 -3.71 -11.42 8.37
C SER A 58 -3.74 -9.92 8.04
N GLY A 59 -3.62 -9.54 6.76
CA GLY A 59 -3.52 -8.14 6.33
C GLY A 59 -2.08 -7.72 6.03
N VAL A 60 -1.94 -6.55 5.40
CA VAL A 60 -0.62 -5.99 5.12
C VAL A 60 0.08 -5.54 6.41
N TRP A 61 1.41 -5.68 6.44
CA TRP A 61 2.21 -5.16 7.54
C TRP A 61 1.96 -3.66 7.76
N MET A 62 1.77 -3.28 9.02
CA MET A 62 1.66 -1.90 9.45
C MET A 62 2.44 -1.69 10.74
N PRO A 63 3.04 -0.50 10.97
CA PRO A 63 3.66 -0.18 12.25
C PRO A 63 2.69 -0.36 13.42
N TYR A 64 3.15 -0.95 14.52
CA TYR A 64 2.33 -1.29 15.69
C TYR A 64 1.37 -0.19 16.14
N ALA A 65 1.84 1.07 16.21
CA ALA A 65 0.99 2.20 16.60
C ALA A 65 -0.16 2.46 15.61
N LEU A 66 0.07 2.26 14.31
CA LEU A 66 -0.96 2.40 13.27
C LEU A 66 -1.93 1.21 13.29
N THR A 67 -1.43 -0.01 13.47
CA THR A 67 -2.26 -1.22 13.62
C THR A 67 -3.22 -1.08 14.79
N LYS A 68 -2.74 -0.58 15.94
CA LYS A 68 -3.59 -0.35 17.13
C LYS A 68 -4.64 0.74 16.88
N LYS A 69 -4.29 1.81 16.16
CA LYS A 69 -5.19 2.93 15.88
C LYS A 69 -6.23 2.59 14.80
N TYR A 70 -5.84 1.80 13.80
CA TYR A 70 -6.67 1.44 12.65
C TYR A 70 -6.60 -0.07 12.38
N PRO A 71 -7.25 -0.91 13.20
CA PRO A 71 -7.10 -2.35 13.13
C PRO A 71 -7.59 -2.95 11.80
N SER A 72 -8.62 -2.37 11.18
CA SER A 72 -9.14 -2.84 9.88
C SER A 72 -8.34 -2.33 8.68
N ALA A 73 -7.49 -1.31 8.84
CA ALA A 73 -6.79 -0.67 7.74
C ALA A 73 -5.90 -1.65 6.97
N ALA A 74 -5.30 -2.63 7.66
CA ALA A 74 -4.43 -3.63 7.05
C ALA A 74 -5.10 -4.46 5.93
N LYS A 75 -6.44 -4.51 5.93
CA LYS A 75 -7.27 -5.26 4.98
C LYS A 75 -7.99 -4.37 3.98
N THR A 76 -7.65 -3.08 3.94
CA THR A 76 -8.25 -2.12 3.00
C THR A 76 -7.29 -1.81 1.85
N LEU A 77 -7.85 -1.53 0.66
CA LEU A 77 -7.09 -1.26 -0.56
C LEU A 77 -6.09 -0.10 -0.38
N ALA A 78 -6.52 0.98 0.26
CA ALA A 78 -5.71 2.18 0.49
C ALA A 78 -4.36 1.87 1.16
N TRP A 79 -4.32 0.88 2.04
CA TRP A 79 -3.12 0.52 2.79
C TRP A 79 -2.29 -0.58 2.13
N GLN A 80 -2.79 -1.24 1.08
CA GLN A 80 -2.03 -2.23 0.33
C GLN A 80 -0.84 -1.60 -0.38
N TYR A 81 0.20 -2.40 -0.58
CA TYR A 81 1.34 -2.00 -1.38
C TYR A 81 0.93 -1.83 -2.83
N LEU A 82 1.42 -0.76 -3.47
CA LEU A 82 1.11 -0.51 -4.88
C LEU A 82 1.69 -1.59 -5.81
N PHE A 83 2.82 -2.19 -5.41
CA PHE A 83 3.47 -3.30 -6.09
C PHE A 83 3.56 -4.47 -5.12
N PRO A 84 2.50 -5.28 -4.98
CA PRO A 84 2.47 -6.42 -4.08
C PRO A 84 3.33 -7.57 -4.62
N SER A 85 3.77 -8.45 -3.72
CA SER A 85 4.37 -9.73 -4.08
C SER A 85 3.29 -10.71 -4.55
N HIS A 86 3.67 -11.67 -5.39
CA HIS A 86 2.79 -12.78 -5.77
C HIS A 86 2.59 -13.81 -4.64
N ILE A 87 3.43 -13.77 -3.61
CA ILE A 87 3.43 -14.71 -2.50
C ILE A 87 3.19 -13.92 -1.20
N LEU A 88 2.35 -14.47 -0.32
CA LEU A 88 2.15 -13.94 1.02
C LEU A 88 3.46 -13.96 1.81
N SER A 89 3.77 -12.85 2.48
CA SER A 89 4.92 -12.74 3.37
C SER A 89 4.49 -12.95 4.81
N SER A 90 5.32 -13.67 5.57
CA SER A 90 5.30 -13.62 7.03
C SER A 90 5.53 -12.20 7.54
N ASP A 91 4.87 -11.86 8.65
CA ASP A 91 5.13 -10.60 9.35
C ASP A 91 6.58 -10.60 9.87
N PRO A 92 7.43 -9.64 9.46
CA PRO A 92 8.82 -9.56 9.90
C PRO A 92 9.00 -9.50 11.42
N GLN A 93 7.96 -9.10 12.15
CA GLN A 93 7.99 -8.89 13.58
C GLN A 93 7.41 -10.08 14.37
N SER A 94 6.62 -10.93 13.71
CA SER A 94 5.91 -12.06 14.33
C SER A 94 6.44 -13.43 13.88
N GLY A 95 7.05 -13.52 12.69
CA GLY A 95 7.50 -14.77 12.07
C GLY A 95 6.35 -15.55 11.42
#